data_AF-A0AAD6IWW8-F1
#
_entry.id   AF-A0AAD6IWW8-F1
#
_cell.length_a   1.000
_cell.length_b   1.000
_cell.length_c   1.000
_cell.angle_alpha   90.00
_cell.angle_beta   90.00
_cell.angle_gamma   90.00
#
_symmetry.space_group_name_H-M   'P 1'
#
loop_
_entity.id
_entity.type
_entity.pdbx_description
1 polymer ?
#
loop_
_entity_poly.entity_id
_entity_poly.type
_entity_poly.pdbx_seq_one_letter_code
_entity_poly.pdbx_strand_id
1 'polypeptide(L)'
;MVFLHSMVIPDVVPVMKALQRFYGIGPNVSARICARLTIHRTARLGELSQKQLTSVQQELSKLTIETDLHKSIVENIKRLRDMGNYRGRRHALSLPARGQNTKTQVNTAKKLNRVERNRTGYQPCIIVHAETIATPERRDSDSDGIMWILPLVGYVGIVFGFTFLTLAIASGLYYLSELVEEHTVVSKRILTRLIQGITVVHLLLVVIDGFPFLLTLFSAVSHGAYAMNLRRFPMVALTDGWFVGSCILVITNHILWFRHFSRPPEPLYDYSSPSSAANRHRHTYGSSLDYKPAPSFSEISAFFGLCVWLVPFALFVSLSAGENVLPSSVGGESSAGAVGDDGKKKGRKGLFKGGIDGIWEWVLETGQAMGISSGGRRRSTF
;
A
#
# COMPACT_ATOMS: atom_id res chain seq x y z
N MET A 1 18.94 -46.39 13.08
CA MET A 1 18.24 -45.24 12.47
C MET A 1 19.13 -44.67 11.40
N VAL A 2 18.60 -44.35 10.22
CA VAL A 2 19.37 -43.78 9.10
C VAL A 2 18.93 -42.34 8.83
N PHE A 3 19.91 -41.47 8.62
CA PHE A 3 19.69 -40.07 8.27
C PHE A 3 19.69 -39.87 6.76
N LEU A 4 18.56 -39.41 6.21
CA LEU A 4 18.42 -39.06 4.79
C LEU A 4 17.94 -37.62 4.66
N HIS A 5 18.79 -36.78 4.04
CA HIS A 5 18.56 -35.36 3.82
C HIS A 5 18.26 -34.57 5.11
N SER A 6 16.99 -34.46 5.53
CA SER A 6 16.56 -33.76 6.75
C SER A 6 15.66 -34.60 7.65
N MET A 7 15.51 -35.90 7.38
CA MET A 7 14.66 -36.80 8.14
C MET A 7 15.45 -37.97 8.72
N VAL A 8 15.12 -38.32 9.97
CA VAL A 8 15.56 -39.56 10.61
C VAL A 8 14.51 -40.63 10.33
N ILE A 9 14.92 -41.72 9.67
CA ILE A 9 14.02 -42.80 9.27
C ILE A 9 14.45 -44.10 9.96
N PRO A 10 13.51 -44.88 10.52
CA PRO A 10 13.84 -46.16 11.12
C PRO A 10 14.24 -47.21 10.07
N ASP A 11 15.19 -48.06 10.43
CA ASP A 11 15.94 -48.93 9.51
C ASP A 11 15.08 -50.03 8.88
N VAL A 12 14.00 -50.41 9.57
CA VAL A 12 13.05 -51.46 9.16
C VAL A 12 12.20 -51.06 7.95
N VAL A 13 12.17 -49.77 7.61
CA VAL A 13 11.31 -49.26 6.53
C VAL A 13 11.94 -49.59 5.17
N PRO A 14 11.17 -50.14 4.21
CA PRO A 14 11.69 -50.38 2.86
C PRO A 14 12.02 -49.06 2.17
N VAL A 15 13.11 -49.03 1.41
CA VAL A 15 13.65 -47.82 0.78
C VAL A 15 12.60 -47.09 -0.05
N MET A 16 11.80 -47.81 -0.83
CA MET A 16 10.74 -47.21 -1.65
C MET A 16 9.71 -46.42 -0.84
N LYS A 17 9.32 -46.91 0.35
CA LYS A 17 8.38 -46.21 1.25
C LYS A 17 9.06 -45.06 1.98
N ALA A 18 10.33 -45.21 2.33
CA ALA A 18 11.09 -44.14 2.97
C ALA A 18 11.24 -42.92 2.04
N LEU A 19 11.55 -43.14 0.76
CA LEU A 19 11.65 -42.06 -0.23
C LEU A 19 10.32 -41.33 -0.45
N GLN A 20 9.18 -42.03 -0.37
CA GLN A 20 7.84 -41.42 -0.50
C GLN A 20 7.44 -40.53 0.68
N ARG A 21 8.19 -40.53 1.78
CA ARG A 21 7.98 -39.59 2.89
C ARG A 21 8.37 -38.17 2.50
N PHE A 22 9.26 -38.01 1.53
CA PHE A 22 9.69 -36.70 1.03
C PHE A 22 8.61 -36.08 0.14
N TYR A 23 8.31 -34.81 0.37
CA TYR A 23 7.35 -34.06 -0.43
C TYR A 23 7.85 -33.91 -1.87
N GLY A 24 7.03 -34.34 -2.83
CA GLY A 24 7.36 -34.36 -4.26
C GLY A 24 7.75 -35.74 -4.81
N ILE A 25 8.01 -36.74 -3.95
CA ILE A 25 8.38 -38.09 -4.38
C ILE A 25 7.18 -39.03 -4.29
N GLY A 26 6.65 -39.42 -5.45
CA GLY A 26 5.61 -40.44 -5.58
C GLY A 26 6.17 -41.86 -5.78
N PRO A 27 5.30 -42.88 -5.89
CA PRO A 27 5.71 -44.27 -6.07
C PRO A 27 6.49 -44.52 -7.36
N ASN A 28 6.14 -43.83 -8.44
CA ASN A 28 6.84 -43.95 -9.72
C ASN A 28 8.26 -43.38 -9.64
N VAL A 29 8.44 -42.25 -8.93
CA VAL A 29 9.75 -41.61 -8.80
C VAL A 29 10.63 -42.43 -7.87
N SER A 30 10.11 -42.91 -6.74
CA SER A 30 10.89 -43.76 -5.83
C SER A 30 11.30 -45.08 -6.49
N ALA A 31 10.44 -45.71 -7.29
CA ALA A 31 10.79 -46.88 -8.06
C ALA A 31 11.91 -46.61 -9.07
N ARG A 32 11.88 -45.45 -9.76
CA ARG A 32 12.93 -45.04 -10.71
C ARG A 32 14.28 -44.80 -10.03
N ILE A 33 14.27 -44.17 -8.85
CA ILE A 33 15.50 -43.95 -8.06
C ILE A 33 16.10 -45.29 -7.63
N CYS A 34 15.29 -46.19 -7.07
CA CYS A 34 15.73 -47.52 -6.69
C CYS A 34 16.29 -48.31 -7.88
N ALA A 35 15.63 -48.26 -9.04
CA ALA A 35 16.11 -48.93 -10.25
C ALA A 35 17.45 -48.38 -10.75
N ARG A 36 17.62 -47.05 -10.74
CA ARG A 36 18.88 -46.39 -11.15
C ARG A 36 20.05 -46.76 -10.25
N LEU A 37 19.79 -46.89 -8.95
CA LEU A 37 20.80 -47.25 -7.94
C LEU A 37 20.93 -48.75 -7.73
N THR A 38 20.27 -49.57 -8.56
CA THR A 38 20.28 -51.04 -8.47
C THR A 38 19.89 -51.58 -7.08
N ILE A 39 18.95 -50.90 -6.41
CA ILE A 39 18.42 -51.29 -5.10
C ILE A 39 17.17 -52.14 -5.32
N HIS A 40 17.12 -53.31 -4.67
CA HIS A 40 15.97 -54.21 -4.76
C HIS A 40 14.71 -53.59 -4.14
N ARG A 41 13.53 -53.91 -4.69
CA ARG A 41 12.24 -53.30 -4.25
C ARG A 41 11.88 -53.59 -2.80
N THR A 42 12.32 -54.72 -2.26
CA THR A 42 12.08 -55.13 -0.87
C THR A 42 13.20 -54.73 0.08
N ALA A 43 14.28 -54.13 -0.41
CA ALA A 43 15.43 -53.74 0.41
C ALA A 43 15.02 -52.75 1.51
N ARG A 44 15.52 -52.97 2.72
CA ARG A 44 15.28 -52.13 3.89
C ARG A 44 16.36 -51.08 4.03
N LEU A 45 16.07 -49.95 4.67
CA LEU A 45 17.04 -48.86 4.82
C LEU A 45 18.33 -49.29 5.53
N GLY A 46 18.21 -50.15 6.54
CA GLY A 46 19.37 -50.65 7.30
C GLY A 46 20.27 -51.61 6.52
N GLU A 47 19.81 -52.15 5.38
CA GLU A 47 20.57 -53.08 4.55
C GLU A 47 21.47 -52.37 3.53
N LEU A 48 21.35 -51.04 3.39
CA LEU A 48 22.10 -50.28 2.40
C LEU A 48 23.53 -50.02 2.88
N SER A 49 24.48 -50.22 1.97
CA SER A 49 25.86 -49.79 2.18
C SER A 49 25.93 -48.27 2.27
N GLN A 50 26.91 -47.75 3.02
CA GLN A 50 27.18 -46.31 3.10
C GLN A 50 27.35 -45.66 1.73
N LYS A 51 27.98 -46.36 0.77
CA LYS A 51 28.13 -45.89 -0.61
C LYS A 51 26.76 -45.70 -1.29
N GLN A 52 25.85 -46.65 -1.12
CA GLN A 52 24.50 -46.58 -1.68
C GLN A 52 23.69 -45.47 -1.03
N LEU A 53 23.82 -45.26 0.28
CA LEU A 53 23.18 -44.14 0.99
C LEU A 53 23.66 -42.79 0.44
N THR A 54 24.96 -42.61 0.22
CA THR A 54 25.50 -41.41 -0.41
C THR A 54 24.98 -41.23 -1.84
N SER A 55 24.88 -42.30 -2.63
CA SER A 55 24.29 -42.22 -3.98
C SER A 55 22.80 -41.86 -3.96
N VAL A 56 22.03 -42.37 -3.00
CA VAL A 56 20.63 -41.96 -2.79
C VAL A 56 20.56 -40.47 -2.47
N GLN A 57 21.42 -39.97 -1.58
CA GLN A 57 21.47 -38.54 -1.22
C GLN A 57 21.81 -37.67 -2.44
N GLN A 58 22.78 -38.08 -3.26
CA GLN A 58 23.15 -37.37 -4.49
C GLN A 58 22.00 -37.31 -5.50
N GLU A 59 21.25 -38.40 -5.66
CA GLU A 59 20.07 -38.42 -6.54
C GLU A 59 18.93 -37.54 -6.01
N LEU A 60 18.73 -37.50 -4.69
CA LEU A 60 17.73 -36.64 -4.07
C LEU A 60 18.06 -35.15 -4.26
N SER A 61 19.33 -34.76 -4.14
CA SER A 61 19.77 -33.36 -4.32
C SER A 61 19.56 -32.82 -5.74
N LYS A 62 19.41 -33.69 -6.75
CA LYS A 62 19.13 -33.27 -8.14
C LYS A 62 17.66 -32.94 -8.40
N LEU A 63 16.76 -33.36 -7.50
CA LEU A 63 15.32 -33.22 -7.68
C LEU A 63 14.80 -32.00 -6.92
N THR A 64 13.79 -31.33 -7.47
CA THR A 64 13.05 -30.28 -6.75
C THR A 64 12.09 -30.92 -5.76
N ILE A 65 12.51 -31.03 -4.50
CA ILE A 65 11.76 -31.68 -3.41
C ILE A 65 11.55 -30.71 -2.23
N GLU A 66 10.66 -31.10 -1.30
CA GLU A 66 10.41 -30.38 -0.05
C GLU A 66 10.12 -28.87 -0.24
N THR A 67 11.01 -28.01 0.25
CA THR A 67 10.81 -26.56 0.29
C THR A 67 10.79 -25.94 -1.09
N ASP A 68 11.60 -26.44 -2.01
CA ASP A 68 11.77 -25.81 -3.33
C ASP A 68 10.55 -26.08 -4.21
N LEU A 69 10.04 -27.32 -4.17
CA LEU A 69 8.78 -27.65 -4.81
C LEU A 69 7.62 -26.85 -4.21
N HIS A 70 7.60 -26.69 -2.88
CA HIS A 70 6.54 -25.93 -2.20
C HIS A 70 6.55 -24.45 -2.59
N LYS A 71 7.73 -23.81 -2.60
CA LYS A 71 7.92 -22.43 -3.08
C LYS A 71 7.40 -22.28 -4.50
N SER A 72 7.79 -23.19 -5.41
CA SER A 72 7.34 -23.13 -6.81
C SER A 72 5.80 -23.21 -6.94
N ILE A 73 5.13 -24.02 -6.11
CA ILE A 73 3.67 -24.14 -6.11
C ILE A 73 3.01 -22.86 -5.58
N VAL A 74 3.53 -22.30 -4.48
CA VAL A 74 3.01 -21.06 -3.90
C VAL A 74 3.20 -19.90 -4.88
N GLU A 75 4.36 -19.80 -5.51
CA GLU A 75 4.65 -18.80 -6.53
C GLU A 75 3.72 -18.92 -7.73
N ASN A 76 3.47 -20.13 -8.22
CA ASN A 76 2.49 -20.38 -9.29
C ASN A 76 1.07 -19.90 -8.91
N ILE A 77 0.64 -20.15 -7.67
CA ILE A 77 -0.67 -19.69 -7.17
C ILE A 77 -0.70 -18.16 -7.02
N LYS A 78 0.38 -17.56 -6.48
CA LYS A 78 0.54 -16.11 -6.34
C LYS A 78 0.48 -15.44 -7.72
N ARG A 79 1.24 -15.94 -8.69
CA ARG A 79 1.19 -15.48 -10.09
C ARG A 79 -0.23 -15.53 -10.66
N LEU A 80 -0.96 -16.63 -10.47
CA LEU A 80 -2.37 -16.74 -10.93
C LEU A 80 -3.31 -15.74 -10.26
N ARG A 81 -3.06 -15.40 -9.00
CA ARG A 81 -3.82 -14.38 -8.26
C ARG A 81 -3.51 -12.99 -8.78
N ASP A 82 -2.23 -12.67 -8.93
CA ASP A 82 -1.76 -11.34 -9.30
C ASP A 82 -2.17 -11.00 -10.75
N MET A 83 -2.20 -12.01 -11.65
CA MET A 83 -2.77 -11.87 -12.99
C MET A 83 -4.32 -11.73 -13.02
N GLY A 84 -5.02 -11.87 -11.89
CA GLY A 84 -6.48 -11.78 -11.84
C GLY A 84 -7.25 -12.98 -12.42
N ASN A 85 -6.58 -14.12 -12.67
CA ASN A 85 -7.20 -15.31 -13.26
C ASN A 85 -8.30 -15.88 -12.32
N TYR A 86 -9.36 -16.48 -12.90
CA TYR A 86 -10.40 -17.19 -12.16
C TYR A 86 -9.83 -18.11 -11.07
N ARG A 87 -8.85 -18.95 -11.42
CA ARG A 87 -8.23 -19.88 -10.46
C ARG A 87 -7.58 -19.14 -9.28
N GLY A 88 -6.87 -18.05 -9.55
CA GLY A 88 -6.25 -17.20 -8.53
C GLY A 88 -7.28 -16.58 -7.58
N ARG A 89 -8.35 -16.01 -8.12
CA ARG A 89 -9.48 -15.47 -7.33
C ARG A 89 -10.12 -16.54 -6.45
N ARG A 90 -10.30 -17.77 -6.96
CA ARG A 90 -10.84 -18.89 -6.17
C ARG A 90 -9.92 -19.32 -5.02
N HIS A 91 -8.60 -19.28 -5.22
CA HIS A 91 -7.63 -19.53 -4.15
C HIS A 91 -7.58 -18.42 -3.11
N ALA A 92 -7.81 -17.15 -3.49
CA ALA A 92 -7.92 -16.03 -2.55
C ALA A 92 -9.21 -16.12 -1.71
N LEU A 93 -10.33 -16.49 -2.33
CA LEU A 93 -11.64 -16.63 -1.67
C LEU A 93 -11.82 -17.96 -0.93
N SER A 94 -10.81 -18.84 -0.93
CA SER A 94 -10.90 -20.19 -0.35
C SER A 94 -12.06 -21.03 -0.91
N LEU A 95 -12.26 -20.98 -2.22
CA LEU A 95 -13.30 -21.70 -2.95
C LEU A 95 -12.71 -22.76 -3.88
N PRO A 96 -13.50 -23.75 -4.33
CA PRO A 96 -13.02 -24.74 -5.28
C PRO A 96 -12.67 -24.10 -6.63
N ALA A 97 -11.45 -24.35 -7.10
CA ALA A 97 -10.89 -23.73 -8.31
C ALA A 97 -11.10 -24.53 -9.61
N ARG A 98 -11.74 -25.71 -9.53
CA ARG A 98 -11.90 -26.66 -10.65
C ARG A 98 -13.36 -26.79 -11.14
N GLY A 99 -14.14 -25.71 -11.08
CA GLY A 99 -15.54 -25.71 -11.56
C GLY A 99 -16.51 -26.56 -10.73
N GLN A 100 -16.16 -26.89 -9.48
CA GLN A 100 -17.05 -27.64 -8.59
C GLN A 100 -18.18 -26.75 -8.06
N ASN A 101 -19.35 -27.35 -7.81
CA ASN A 101 -20.50 -26.66 -7.22
C ASN A 101 -20.15 -26.10 -5.82
N THR A 102 -20.50 -24.85 -5.55
CA THR A 102 -20.26 -24.17 -4.27
C THR A 102 -21.44 -24.14 -3.31
N LYS A 103 -22.61 -24.61 -3.75
CA LYS A 103 -23.83 -24.61 -2.93
C LYS A 103 -23.74 -25.60 -1.77
N THR A 104 -23.08 -26.74 -1.97
CA THR A 104 -22.99 -27.84 -1.00
C THR A 104 -21.55 -28.34 -0.90
N GLN A 105 -21.14 -28.81 0.28
CA GLN A 105 -19.89 -29.57 0.49
C GLN A 105 -18.59 -28.90 -0.02
N VAL A 106 -18.30 -27.69 0.47
CA VAL A 106 -17.08 -26.93 0.12
C VAL A 106 -16.05 -26.80 1.24
N ASN A 107 -16.25 -27.50 2.36
CA ASN A 107 -15.47 -27.27 3.59
C ASN A 107 -13.97 -27.57 3.42
N THR A 108 -13.62 -28.61 2.68
CA THR A 108 -12.22 -28.95 2.38
C THR A 108 -11.54 -27.84 1.56
N ALA A 109 -12.23 -27.30 0.56
CA ALA A 109 -11.73 -26.18 -0.23
C ALA A 109 -11.56 -24.92 0.64
N LYS A 110 -12.55 -24.61 1.50
CA LYS A 110 -12.47 -23.49 2.45
C LYS A 110 -11.31 -23.62 3.43
N LYS A 111 -10.98 -24.84 3.86
CA LYS A 111 -9.87 -25.09 4.79
C LYS A 111 -8.50 -25.00 4.10
N LEU A 112 -8.38 -25.59 2.91
CA LEU A 112 -7.09 -25.91 2.28
C LEU A 112 -6.71 -25.00 1.09
N ASN A 113 -7.68 -24.44 0.38
CA ASN A 113 -7.40 -23.57 -0.77
C ASN A 113 -7.08 -22.17 -0.26
N ARG A 114 -5.82 -21.91 0.03
CA ARG A 114 -5.32 -20.57 0.35
C ARG A 114 -4.25 -20.19 -0.68
N VAL A 115 -3.94 -18.90 -0.77
CA VAL A 115 -2.81 -18.41 -1.59
C VAL A 115 -1.51 -19.02 -1.08
N GLU A 116 -1.35 -19.04 0.25
CA GLU A 116 -0.29 -19.76 0.93
C GLU A 116 -0.83 -21.12 1.35
N ARG A 117 -0.54 -22.15 0.55
CA ARG A 117 -0.96 -23.51 0.88
C ARG A 117 -0.07 -24.06 1.97
N ASN A 118 -0.61 -24.22 3.18
CA ASN A 118 0.08 -24.98 4.21
C ASN A 118 0.09 -26.48 3.87
N ARG A 119 1.19 -27.15 4.24
CA ARG A 119 1.35 -28.61 4.13
C ARG A 119 0.17 -29.27 4.83
N THR A 120 -0.71 -29.89 4.05
CA THR A 120 -1.89 -30.58 4.57
C THR A 120 -1.74 -32.04 4.22
N GLY A 121 -1.21 -32.78 5.19
CA GLY A 121 -0.85 -34.20 5.07
C GLY A 121 0.65 -34.41 5.27
N TYR A 122 1.00 -35.13 6.33
CA TYR A 122 2.36 -35.41 6.82
C TYR A 122 3.14 -34.20 7.36
N GLN A 123 2.74 -33.68 8.52
CA GLN A 123 3.78 -33.49 9.53
C GLN A 123 4.39 -34.88 9.75
N PRO A 124 5.71 -35.08 9.68
CA PRO A 124 6.27 -36.23 10.36
C PRO A 124 5.83 -36.06 11.82
N CYS A 125 4.95 -36.95 12.29
CA CYS A 125 4.96 -37.31 13.68
C CYS A 125 6.37 -37.84 13.92
N ILE A 126 7.26 -36.93 14.35
CA ILE A 126 8.36 -37.29 15.21
C ILE A 126 7.69 -37.67 16.53
N ILE A 127 7.04 -38.84 16.54
CA ILE A 127 6.89 -39.64 17.75
C ILE A 127 8.03 -40.63 17.63
N VAL A 128 9.23 -40.16 18.01
CA VAL A 128 10.18 -41.08 18.60
C VAL A 128 9.61 -41.35 19.99
N HIS A 129 9.34 -42.62 20.29
CA HIS A 129 9.21 -43.06 21.67
C HIS A 129 10.49 -42.63 22.42
N ALA A 130 10.40 -41.50 23.11
CA ALA A 130 10.95 -41.39 24.44
C ALA A 130 9.77 -41.70 25.36
N GLU A 131 9.67 -42.96 25.79
CA GLU A 131 8.78 -43.32 26.88
C GLU A 131 9.35 -42.68 28.15
N THR A 132 8.69 -41.59 28.54
CA THR A 132 8.33 -41.25 29.92
C THR A 132 9.19 -41.88 31.01
N ILE A 133 10.26 -41.20 31.40
CA ILE A 133 10.37 -40.81 32.79
C ILE A 133 9.91 -39.36 32.84
N ALA A 134 8.60 -39.19 33.02
CA ALA A 134 8.07 -37.98 33.62
C ALA A 134 8.49 -37.98 35.09
N THR A 135 9.76 -37.67 35.34
CA THR A 135 10.05 -36.85 36.50
C THR A 135 9.26 -35.56 36.26
N PRO A 136 8.47 -35.08 37.23
CA PRO A 136 8.03 -33.69 37.17
C PRO A 136 9.32 -32.90 37.15
N GLU A 137 9.74 -32.46 35.97
CA GLU A 137 10.75 -31.45 35.81
C GLU A 137 10.12 -30.23 36.46
N ARG A 138 10.39 -30.11 37.77
CA ARG A 138 10.41 -28.84 38.45
C ARG A 138 11.11 -27.93 37.45
N ARG A 139 10.37 -26.96 36.91
CA ARG A 139 10.95 -25.86 36.17
C ARG A 139 12.02 -25.30 37.09
N ASP A 140 13.26 -25.76 36.93
CA ASP A 140 14.36 -24.95 37.33
C ASP A 140 14.17 -23.69 36.51
N SER A 141 13.91 -22.65 37.28
CA SER A 141 13.59 -21.33 36.80
C SER A 141 14.90 -20.74 36.29
N ASP A 142 15.47 -21.36 35.27
CA ASP A 142 16.42 -20.71 34.38
C ASP A 142 15.58 -19.80 33.51
N SER A 143 15.26 -18.63 34.08
CA SER A 143 15.69 -17.33 33.60
C SER A 143 15.92 -17.19 32.08
N ASP A 144 15.12 -17.82 31.25
CA ASP A 144 14.83 -17.36 29.89
C ASP A 144 13.99 -16.11 30.08
N GLY A 145 14.68 -15.03 30.45
CA GLY A 145 14.15 -13.74 30.83
C GLY A 145 13.17 -13.32 29.76
N ILE A 146 11.90 -13.53 30.06
CA ILE A 146 10.84 -13.31 29.10
C ILE A 146 10.88 -11.81 28.83
N MET A 147 11.35 -11.41 27.64
CA MET A 147 11.60 -10.02 27.29
C MET A 147 10.27 -9.28 27.09
N TRP A 148 9.49 -9.12 28.16
CA TRP A 148 8.19 -8.43 28.18
C TRP A 148 8.36 -6.91 28.04
N ILE A 149 9.56 -6.42 28.36
CA ILE A 149 9.89 -5.00 28.27
C ILE A 149 9.99 -4.51 26.83
N LEU A 150 10.50 -5.31 25.90
CA LEU A 150 10.74 -4.86 24.51
C LEU A 150 9.43 -4.55 23.76
N PRO A 151 8.38 -5.39 23.83
CA PRO A 151 7.07 -5.05 23.26
C PRO A 151 6.43 -3.84 23.95
N LEU A 152 6.57 -3.71 25.28
CA LEU A 152 6.05 -2.57 26.03
C LEU A 152 6.72 -1.27 25.59
N VAL A 153 8.05 -1.27 25.45
CA VAL A 153 8.83 -0.16 24.88
C VAL A 153 8.39 0.14 23.45
N GLY A 154 8.08 -0.88 22.65
CA GLY A 154 7.50 -0.72 21.32
C GLY A 154 6.17 0.02 21.32
N TYR A 155 5.21 -0.38 22.17
CA TYR A 155 3.92 0.31 22.29
C TYR A 155 4.08 1.74 22.79
N VAL A 156 4.93 1.95 23.80
CA VAL A 156 5.25 3.29 24.31
C VAL A 156 5.87 4.15 23.21
N GLY A 157 6.79 3.59 22.41
CA GLY A 157 7.38 4.27 21.25
C GLY A 157 6.36 4.67 20.19
N ILE A 158 5.37 3.82 19.90
CA ILE A 158 4.28 4.15 18.96
C ILE A 158 3.43 5.30 19.51
N VAL A 159 3.07 5.27 20.80
CA VAL A 159 2.29 6.34 21.44
C VAL A 159 3.07 7.65 21.40
N PHE A 160 4.35 7.64 21.76
CA PHE A 160 5.21 8.83 21.68
C PHE A 160 5.37 9.33 20.25
N GLY A 161 5.60 8.43 19.29
CA GLY A 161 5.75 8.78 17.87
C GLY A 161 4.47 9.41 17.30
N PHE A 162 3.31 8.85 17.62
CA PHE A 162 2.02 9.41 17.21
C PHE A 162 1.80 10.79 17.87
N THR A 163 2.08 10.91 19.17
CA THR A 163 1.95 12.18 19.89
C THR A 163 2.87 13.26 19.29
N PHE A 164 4.13 12.92 19.03
CA PHE A 164 5.08 13.85 18.41
C PHE A 164 4.66 14.25 16.99
N LEU A 165 4.17 13.30 16.18
CA LEU A 165 3.64 13.60 14.85
C LEU A 165 2.42 14.52 14.91
N THR A 166 1.48 14.28 15.83
CA THR A 166 0.31 15.16 16.00
C THR A 166 0.72 16.56 16.43
N LEU A 167 1.68 16.70 17.36
CA LEU A 167 2.21 18.00 17.78
C LEU A 167 2.96 18.72 16.66
N ALA A 168 3.72 18.00 15.83
CA ALA A 168 4.42 18.56 14.68
C ALA A 168 3.45 19.07 13.60
N ILE A 169 2.37 18.32 13.34
CA ILE A 169 1.31 18.76 12.41
C ILE A 169 0.57 19.97 13.01
N ALA A 170 0.23 19.93 14.30
CA ALA A 170 -0.45 21.04 14.96
C ALA A 170 0.39 22.33 14.98
N SER A 171 1.69 22.23 15.30
CA SER A 171 2.60 23.38 15.28
C SER A 171 2.83 23.90 13.86
N GLY A 172 2.91 23.02 12.86
CA GLY A 172 2.99 23.40 11.45
C GLY A 172 1.74 24.13 10.96
N LEU A 173 0.54 23.67 11.33
CA LEU A 173 -0.72 24.33 10.98
C LEU A 173 -0.89 25.67 11.70
N TYR A 174 -0.47 25.75 12.97
CA TYR A 174 -0.45 27.01 13.72
C TYR A 174 0.46 28.03 13.03
N TYR A 175 1.70 27.65 12.69
CA TYR A 175 2.63 28.53 11.98
C TYR A 175 2.11 28.95 10.60
N LEU A 176 1.45 28.03 9.89
CA LEU A 176 0.82 28.34 8.62
C LEU A 176 -0.33 29.36 8.78
N SER A 177 -1.14 29.25 9.84
CA SER A 177 -2.20 30.22 10.11
C SER A 177 -1.67 31.61 10.43
N GLU A 178 -0.60 31.72 11.23
CA GLU A 178 0.07 32.98 11.55
C GLU A 178 0.66 33.64 10.28
N LEU A 179 1.29 32.85 9.40
CA LEU A 179 1.79 33.34 8.11
C LEU A 179 0.66 33.84 7.20
N VAL A 180 -0.49 33.15 7.22
CA VAL A 180 -1.65 33.58 6.43
C VAL A 180 -2.23 34.89 6.96
N GLU A 181 -2.23 35.07 8.27
CA GLU A 181 -2.66 36.30 8.96
C GLU A 181 -1.70 37.48 8.66
N GLU A 182 -0.38 37.26 8.72
CA GLU A 182 0.62 38.31 8.43
C GLU A 182 0.62 38.71 6.95
N HIS A 183 0.35 37.76 6.04
CA HIS A 183 0.49 37.95 4.60
C HIS A 183 -0.80 37.69 3.80
N THR A 184 -1.94 38.20 4.28
CA THR A 184 -3.28 37.99 3.68
C THR A 184 -3.34 38.24 2.16
N VAL A 185 -2.66 39.27 1.64
CA VAL A 185 -2.63 39.58 0.20
C VAL A 185 -1.90 38.49 -0.61
N VAL A 186 -0.81 37.96 -0.05
CA VAL A 186 -0.04 36.87 -0.66
C VAL A 186 -0.84 35.57 -0.56
N SER A 187 -1.44 35.29 0.59
CA SER A 187 -2.32 34.13 0.82
C SER A 187 -3.47 34.08 -0.19
N LYS A 188 -4.16 35.19 -0.41
CA LYS A 188 -5.22 35.29 -1.43
C LYS A 188 -4.69 35.00 -2.83
N ARG A 189 -3.49 35.51 -3.18
CA ARG A 189 -2.86 35.28 -4.48
C ARG A 189 -2.48 33.80 -4.67
N ILE A 190 -1.87 33.18 -3.66
CA ILE A 190 -1.50 31.76 -3.66
C ILE A 190 -2.75 30.90 -3.81
N LEU A 191 -3.80 31.16 -3.01
CA LEU A 191 -5.03 30.38 -3.04
C LEU A 191 -5.75 30.52 -4.39
N THR A 192 -5.75 31.72 -5.00
CA THR A 192 -6.29 31.94 -6.35
C THR A 192 -5.50 31.15 -7.41
N ARG A 193 -4.16 31.15 -7.33
CA ARG A 193 -3.31 30.37 -8.25
C ARG A 193 -3.50 28.86 -8.07
N LEU A 194 -3.70 28.41 -6.83
CA LEU A 194 -3.95 27.01 -6.50
C LEU A 194 -5.29 26.54 -7.06
N ILE A 195 -6.36 27.34 -6.93
CA ILE A 195 -7.67 27.05 -7.54
C ILE A 195 -7.55 26.96 -9.07
N GLN A 196 -6.88 27.91 -9.70
CA GLN A 196 -6.64 27.89 -11.14
C GLN A 196 -5.85 26.65 -11.57
N GLY A 197 -4.80 26.30 -10.83
CA GLY A 197 -3.98 25.12 -11.08
C GLY A 197 -4.79 23.82 -11.04
N ILE A 198 -5.59 23.61 -9.98
CA ILE A 198 -6.42 22.40 -9.87
C ILE A 198 -7.52 22.37 -10.93
N THR A 199 -8.09 23.52 -11.29
CA THR A 199 -9.08 23.60 -12.38
C THR A 199 -8.45 23.20 -13.72
N VAL A 200 -7.21 23.64 -13.99
CA VAL A 200 -6.44 23.22 -15.18
C VAL A 200 -6.13 21.72 -15.15
N VAL A 201 -5.74 21.17 -13.99
CA VAL A 201 -5.51 19.72 -13.84
C VAL A 201 -6.78 18.92 -14.16
N HIS A 202 -7.95 19.35 -13.68
CA HIS A 202 -9.22 18.70 -14.04
C HIS A 202 -9.50 18.76 -15.54
N LEU A 203 -9.21 19.88 -16.21
CA LEU A 203 -9.36 19.98 -17.66
C LEU A 203 -8.40 19.03 -18.40
N LEU A 204 -7.15 18.91 -17.93
CA LEU A 204 -6.19 17.95 -18.50
C LEU A 204 -6.64 16.49 -18.32
N LEU A 205 -7.20 16.13 -17.15
CA LEU A 205 -7.76 14.80 -16.91
C LEU A 205 -8.93 14.47 -17.84
N VAL A 206 -9.71 15.47 -18.26
CA VAL A 206 -10.77 15.27 -19.26
C VAL A 206 -10.19 15.02 -20.64
N VAL A 207 -9.20 15.84 -21.05
CA VAL A 207 -8.64 15.80 -22.42
C VAL A 207 -7.76 14.56 -22.64
N ILE A 208 -6.95 14.19 -21.65
CA ILE A 208 -5.95 13.12 -21.76
C ILE A 208 -6.54 11.78 -21.32
N ASP A 209 -7.11 11.73 -20.11
CA ASP A 209 -7.55 10.47 -19.47
C ASP A 209 -9.04 10.15 -19.72
N GLY A 210 -9.77 11.02 -20.42
CA GLY A 210 -11.17 10.80 -20.80
C GLY A 210 -12.12 10.77 -19.60
N PHE A 211 -11.82 11.53 -18.54
CA PHE A 211 -12.67 11.60 -17.35
C PHE A 211 -14.08 12.12 -17.68
N PRO A 212 -15.11 11.67 -16.92
CA PRO A 212 -16.50 12.02 -17.21
C PRO A 212 -16.75 13.53 -17.11
N PHE A 213 -17.07 14.14 -18.25
CA PHE A 213 -17.23 15.59 -18.40
C PHE A 213 -18.19 16.21 -17.38
N LEU A 214 -19.32 15.54 -17.07
CA LEU A 214 -20.32 16.08 -16.13
C LEU A 214 -19.80 16.15 -14.68
N LEU A 215 -19.01 15.16 -14.23
CA LEU A 215 -18.44 15.17 -12.88
C LEU A 215 -17.31 16.19 -12.78
N THR A 216 -16.49 16.30 -13.83
CA THR A 216 -15.42 17.32 -13.88
C THR A 216 -15.99 18.72 -13.98
N LEU A 217 -17.09 18.92 -14.69
CA LEU A 217 -17.82 20.19 -14.72
C LEU A 217 -18.35 20.56 -13.33
N PHE A 218 -18.94 19.61 -12.60
CA PHE A 218 -19.37 19.83 -11.22
C PHE A 218 -18.20 20.22 -10.29
N SER A 219 -17.04 19.56 -10.45
CA SER A 219 -15.82 19.91 -9.71
C SER A 219 -15.34 21.33 -10.04
N ALA A 220 -15.36 21.71 -11.33
CA ALA A 220 -15.01 23.05 -11.78
C ALA A 220 -15.97 24.13 -11.24
N VAL A 221 -17.27 23.86 -11.20
CA VAL A 221 -18.27 24.76 -10.57
C VAL A 221 -18.01 24.88 -9.07
N SER A 222 -17.68 23.78 -8.40
CA SER A 222 -17.31 23.78 -6.98
C SER A 222 -16.07 24.64 -6.72
N HIS A 223 -15.05 24.54 -7.56
CA HIS A 223 -13.86 25.41 -7.50
C HIS A 223 -14.16 26.88 -7.81
N GLY A 224 -15.12 27.14 -8.71
CA GLY A 224 -15.67 28.49 -8.93
C GLY A 224 -16.36 29.06 -7.69
N ALA A 225 -17.11 28.24 -6.95
CA ALA A 225 -17.73 28.64 -5.69
C ALA A 225 -16.67 28.98 -4.61
N TYR A 226 -15.57 28.22 -4.51
CA TYR A 226 -14.46 28.57 -3.62
C TYR A 226 -13.79 29.88 -4.03
N ALA A 227 -13.64 30.13 -5.33
CA ALA A 227 -13.13 31.41 -5.83
C ALA A 227 -14.07 32.59 -5.52
N MET A 228 -15.38 32.35 -5.48
CA MET A 228 -16.36 33.36 -5.07
C MET A 228 -16.19 33.74 -3.60
N ASN A 229 -15.94 32.76 -2.72
CA ASN A 229 -15.67 33.02 -1.30
C ASN A 229 -14.41 33.89 -1.10
N LEU A 230 -13.40 33.76 -1.98
CA LEU A 230 -12.19 34.61 -1.92
C LEU A 230 -12.42 36.10 -2.21
N ARG A 231 -13.58 36.49 -2.74
CA ARG A 231 -13.90 37.91 -2.95
C ARG A 231 -14.02 38.66 -1.63
N ARG A 232 -14.57 38.02 -0.60
CA ARG A 232 -14.76 38.57 0.76
C ARG A 232 -13.59 38.29 1.71
N PHE A 233 -12.55 37.60 1.24
CA PHE A 233 -11.35 37.33 2.03
C PHE A 233 -10.66 38.63 2.49
N PRO A 234 -10.29 38.77 3.79
CA PRO A 234 -10.20 37.72 4.82
C PRO A 234 -11.45 37.51 5.70
N MET A 235 -12.41 38.44 5.70
CA MET A 235 -13.59 38.39 6.60
C MET A 235 -14.74 37.62 5.93
N VAL A 236 -14.76 36.30 6.08
CA VAL A 236 -15.88 35.44 5.61
C VAL A 236 -16.72 35.05 6.81
N ALA A 237 -17.96 35.53 6.87
CA ALA A 237 -18.88 35.12 7.93
C ALA A 237 -19.24 33.64 7.79
N LEU A 238 -19.09 32.86 8.86
CA LEU A 238 -19.42 31.42 8.85
C LEU A 238 -20.92 31.15 8.58
N THR A 239 -21.77 32.17 8.73
CA THR A 239 -23.21 32.13 8.46
C THR A 239 -23.60 32.51 7.03
N ASP A 240 -22.65 32.94 6.19
CA ASP A 240 -22.92 33.27 4.79
C ASP A 240 -23.41 32.02 4.04
N GLY A 241 -24.55 32.13 3.36
CA GLY A 241 -25.11 31.02 2.57
C GLY A 241 -24.17 30.49 1.49
N TRP A 242 -23.29 31.35 0.95
CA TRP A 242 -22.23 30.96 0.01
C TRP A 242 -21.15 30.09 0.67
N PHE A 243 -20.80 30.40 1.92
CA PHE A 243 -19.83 29.61 2.68
C PHE A 243 -20.40 28.23 3.03
N VAL A 244 -21.61 28.18 3.60
CA VAL A 244 -22.30 26.92 3.90
C VAL A 244 -22.53 26.09 2.63
N GLY A 245 -22.95 26.74 1.54
CA GLY A 245 -23.10 26.10 0.24
C GLY A 245 -21.79 25.50 -0.27
N SER A 246 -20.67 26.18 -0.06
CA SER A 246 -19.35 25.66 -0.44
C SER A 246 -18.96 24.41 0.37
N CYS A 247 -19.28 24.35 1.66
CA CYS A 247 -19.06 23.16 2.48
C CYS A 247 -19.89 21.96 1.99
N ILE A 248 -21.15 22.19 1.63
CA ILE A 248 -22.02 21.15 1.04
C ILE A 248 -21.46 20.67 -0.32
N LEU A 249 -20.95 21.59 -1.13
CA LEU A 249 -20.32 21.27 -2.42
C LEU A 249 -19.09 20.37 -2.26
N VAL A 250 -18.23 20.58 -1.23
CA VAL A 250 -17.09 19.70 -0.94
C VAL A 250 -17.55 18.26 -0.73
N ILE A 251 -18.53 18.08 0.16
CA ILE A 251 -19.06 16.75 0.51
C ILE A 251 -19.71 16.10 -0.71
N THR A 252 -20.50 16.87 -1.45
CA THR A 252 -21.15 16.38 -2.67
C THR A 252 -20.12 15.96 -3.72
N ASN A 253 -19.08 16.77 -3.95
CA ASN A 253 -18.00 16.46 -4.89
C ASN A 253 -17.26 15.18 -4.48
N HIS A 254 -16.94 15.04 -3.18
CA HIS A 254 -16.31 13.84 -2.64
C HIS A 254 -17.15 12.58 -2.90
N ILE A 255 -18.45 12.61 -2.57
CA ILE A 255 -19.34 11.46 -2.76
C ILE A 255 -19.47 11.12 -4.25
N LEU A 256 -19.60 12.11 -5.14
CA LEU A 256 -19.71 11.88 -6.58
C LEU A 256 -18.48 11.18 -7.15
N TRP A 257 -17.28 11.64 -6.79
CA TRP A 257 -16.03 11.00 -7.20
C TRP A 257 -15.85 9.61 -6.57
N PHE A 258 -16.23 9.44 -5.31
CA PHE A 258 -16.14 8.13 -4.65
C PHE A 258 -17.03 7.11 -5.35
N ARG A 259 -18.25 7.51 -5.71
CA ARG A 259 -19.16 6.68 -6.50
C ARG A 259 -18.62 6.36 -7.90
N HIS A 260 -17.88 7.27 -8.52
CA HIS A 260 -17.26 7.03 -9.82
C HIS A 260 -16.16 5.95 -9.72
N PHE A 261 -15.20 6.10 -8.80
CA PHE A 261 -14.11 5.13 -8.62
C PHE A 261 -14.55 3.79 -8.02
N SER A 262 -15.73 3.73 -7.40
CA SER A 262 -16.30 2.48 -6.87
C SER A 262 -17.04 1.65 -7.92
N ARG A 263 -17.19 2.12 -9.18
CA ARG A 263 -17.87 1.34 -10.23
C ARG A 263 -16.98 0.18 -10.70
N PRO A 264 -17.55 -1.00 -10.99
CA PRO A 264 -16.77 -2.11 -11.53
C PRO A 264 -16.17 -1.73 -12.90
N PRO A 265 -14.95 -2.22 -13.22
CA PRO A 265 -14.33 -1.95 -14.51
C PRO A 265 -15.18 -2.53 -15.65
N GLU A 266 -15.45 -1.69 -16.66
CA GLU A 266 -16.25 -2.05 -17.83
C GLU A 266 -15.52 -3.10 -18.70
N PRO A 267 -16.23 -4.11 -19.22
CA PRO A 267 -15.69 -5.06 -20.19
C PRO A 267 -15.44 -4.35 -21.54
N LEU A 268 -14.25 -4.54 -22.11
CA LEU A 268 -13.88 -3.95 -23.40
C LEU A 268 -14.49 -4.81 -24.53
N TYR A 269 -15.66 -4.41 -25.04
CA TYR A 269 -16.25 -5.01 -26.25
C TYR A 269 -15.56 -4.42 -27.47
N ASP A 270 -14.58 -5.14 -28.02
CA ASP A 270 -14.01 -4.83 -29.33
C ASP A 270 -14.99 -5.30 -30.43
N TYR A 271 -15.58 -4.35 -31.18
CA TYR A 271 -16.47 -4.64 -32.32
C TYR A 271 -15.69 -4.68 -33.66
N SER A 272 -14.36 -4.56 -33.62
CA SER A 272 -13.48 -4.53 -34.78
C SER A 272 -12.86 -5.89 -35.04
N SER A 273 -13.59 -6.81 -35.66
CA SER A 273 -12.98 -7.96 -36.33
C SER A 273 -13.79 -8.36 -37.56
N PRO A 274 -13.42 -7.87 -38.76
CA PRO A 274 -13.94 -8.38 -40.00
C PRO A 274 -13.31 -9.73 -40.33
N SER A 275 -14.18 -10.72 -40.55
CA SER A 275 -14.00 -11.92 -41.39
C SER A 275 -12.66 -12.67 -41.31
N SER A 276 -12.68 -13.83 -40.67
CA SER A 276 -11.85 -14.98 -41.08
C SER A 276 -12.63 -16.27 -40.86
N ALA A 277 -13.62 -16.50 -41.71
CA ALA A 277 -14.43 -17.72 -41.80
C ALA A 277 -13.65 -18.94 -42.35
N ALA A 278 -12.32 -19.00 -42.13
CA ALA A 278 -11.44 -20.00 -42.73
C ALA A 278 -10.78 -20.96 -41.73
N ASN A 279 -10.99 -20.81 -40.41
CA ASN A 279 -10.38 -21.74 -39.44
C ASN A 279 -11.42 -22.43 -38.54
N ARG A 280 -12.18 -23.31 -39.19
CA ARG A 280 -13.24 -24.12 -38.58
C ARG A 280 -12.65 -25.37 -37.90
N HIS A 281 -11.66 -25.25 -37.01
CA HIS A 281 -11.27 -26.33 -36.07
C HIS A 281 -10.27 -25.85 -35.00
N ARG A 282 -10.78 -25.21 -33.94
CA ARG A 282 -10.27 -25.19 -32.54
C ARG A 282 -10.76 -23.90 -31.86
N HIS A 283 -11.94 -23.93 -31.25
CA HIS A 283 -12.30 -22.94 -30.23
C HIS A 283 -12.52 -23.65 -28.89
N THR A 284 -11.39 -23.82 -28.21
CA THR A 284 -11.28 -24.02 -26.78
C THR A 284 -11.75 -22.75 -26.08
N TYR A 285 -12.61 -22.88 -25.08
CA TYR A 285 -13.07 -21.78 -24.22
C TYR A 285 -11.90 -20.91 -23.73
N GLY A 286 -11.86 -19.66 -24.17
CA GLY A 286 -10.76 -18.74 -23.89
C GLY A 286 -10.97 -17.38 -24.54
N SER A 287 -12.16 -16.79 -24.41
CA SER A 287 -12.36 -15.37 -24.67
C SER A 287 -11.77 -14.60 -23.47
N SER A 288 -10.51 -14.18 -23.60
CA SER A 288 -9.89 -13.15 -22.78
C SER A 288 -10.68 -11.86 -22.97
N LEU A 289 -11.63 -11.58 -22.08
CA LEU A 289 -12.15 -10.23 -21.94
C LEU A 289 -10.99 -9.36 -21.43
N ASP A 290 -10.45 -8.53 -22.30
CA ASP A 290 -9.60 -7.43 -21.86
C ASP A 290 -10.47 -6.46 -21.05
N TYR A 291 -10.05 -6.17 -19.83
CA TYR A 291 -10.63 -5.12 -18.98
C TYR A 291 -9.64 -3.95 -18.97
N LYS A 292 -10.14 -2.71 -19.02
CA LYS A 292 -9.26 -1.55 -18.76
C LYS A 292 -8.67 -1.70 -17.35
N PRO A 293 -7.34 -1.55 -17.16
CA PRO A 293 -6.73 -1.65 -15.84
C PRO A 293 -7.35 -0.61 -14.91
N ALA A 294 -7.81 -1.03 -13.73
CA ALA A 294 -8.35 -0.12 -12.72
C ALA A 294 -7.21 0.69 -12.08
N PRO A 295 -7.43 1.98 -11.76
CA PRO A 295 -6.42 2.81 -11.13
C PRO A 295 -6.01 2.26 -9.75
N SER A 296 -4.74 2.44 -9.39
CA SER A 296 -4.21 1.98 -8.11
C SER A 296 -4.81 2.76 -6.94
N PHE A 297 -4.84 2.17 -5.73
CA PHE A 297 -5.31 2.88 -4.53
C PHE A 297 -4.53 4.19 -4.30
N SER A 298 -3.22 4.17 -4.57
CA SER A 298 -2.37 5.35 -4.52
C SER A 298 -2.83 6.45 -5.49
N GLU A 299 -3.14 6.12 -6.75
CA GLU A 299 -3.64 7.09 -7.73
C GLU A 299 -4.98 7.70 -7.31
N ILE A 300 -5.91 6.86 -6.85
CA ILE A 300 -7.21 7.32 -6.36
C ILE A 300 -7.02 8.25 -5.15
N SER A 301 -6.19 7.84 -4.18
CA SER A 301 -5.94 8.66 -2.98
C SER A 301 -5.27 10.00 -3.30
N ALA A 302 -4.35 10.02 -4.26
CA ALA A 302 -3.70 11.24 -4.74
C ALA A 302 -4.71 12.18 -5.42
N PHE A 303 -5.62 11.62 -6.23
CA PHE A 303 -6.71 12.38 -6.83
C PHE A 303 -7.59 13.04 -5.75
N PHE A 304 -8.03 12.29 -4.74
CA PHE A 304 -8.84 12.88 -3.67
C PHE A 304 -8.09 13.94 -2.87
N GLY A 305 -6.83 13.68 -2.50
CA GLY A 305 -6.03 14.63 -1.75
C GLY A 305 -5.80 15.94 -2.50
N LEU A 306 -5.37 15.86 -3.76
CA LEU A 306 -4.99 17.04 -4.55
C LEU A 306 -6.19 17.73 -5.21
N CYS A 307 -7.07 16.97 -5.86
CA CYS A 307 -8.13 17.54 -6.69
C CYS A 307 -9.39 17.89 -5.88
N VAL A 308 -9.71 17.12 -4.83
CA VAL A 308 -10.95 17.31 -4.07
C VAL A 308 -10.70 18.09 -2.78
N TRP A 309 -9.67 17.74 -2.01
CA TRP A 309 -9.47 18.26 -0.64
C TRP A 309 -8.49 19.42 -0.51
N LEU A 310 -7.51 19.58 -1.41
CA LEU A 310 -6.47 20.60 -1.26
C LEU A 310 -7.02 22.04 -1.19
N VAL A 311 -7.93 22.41 -2.11
CA VAL A 311 -8.52 23.77 -2.13
C VAL A 311 -9.39 24.04 -0.90
N PRO A 312 -10.39 23.19 -0.57
CA PRO A 312 -11.22 23.44 0.61
C PRO A 312 -10.42 23.48 1.91
N PHE A 313 -9.42 22.61 2.05
CA PHE A 313 -8.55 22.59 3.21
C PHE A 313 -7.72 23.88 3.31
N ALA A 314 -7.07 24.30 2.22
CA ALA A 314 -6.30 25.54 2.19
C ALA A 314 -7.17 26.77 2.48
N LEU A 315 -8.41 26.78 1.97
CA LEU A 315 -9.38 27.83 2.27
C LEU A 315 -9.77 27.81 3.75
N PHE A 316 -10.07 26.65 4.33
CA PHE A 316 -10.44 26.51 5.73
C PHE A 316 -9.33 26.99 6.68
N VAL A 317 -8.09 26.56 6.45
CA VAL A 317 -6.91 27.02 7.21
C VAL A 317 -6.73 28.54 7.09
N SER A 318 -7.02 29.10 5.93
CA SER A 318 -6.91 30.54 5.71
C SER A 318 -7.99 31.38 6.42
N LEU A 319 -9.15 30.79 6.72
CA LEU A 319 -10.22 31.46 7.45
C LEU A 319 -10.01 31.40 8.96
N SER A 320 -9.49 30.29 9.50
CA SER A 320 -9.16 30.21 10.92
C SER A 320 -8.12 31.23 11.37
N ALA A 321 -7.28 31.71 10.45
CA ALA A 321 -6.32 32.79 10.69
C ALA A 321 -6.99 34.18 10.90
N GLY A 322 -8.20 34.40 10.37
CA GLY A 322 -8.90 35.69 10.49
C GLY A 322 -9.68 35.88 11.79
N GLU A 323 -10.05 34.79 12.46
CA GLU A 323 -10.89 34.80 13.67
C GLU A 323 -10.09 35.02 14.98
N ASN A 324 -8.75 35.08 14.91
CA ASN A 324 -7.88 35.38 16.05
C ASN A 324 -7.73 36.89 16.34
N VAL A 325 -8.31 37.75 15.49
CA VAL A 325 -8.35 39.20 15.72
C VAL A 325 -9.57 39.51 16.60
N LEU A 326 -9.31 39.80 17.88
CA LEU A 326 -10.31 40.17 18.90
C LEU A 326 -11.37 41.19 18.40
N PRO A 327 -12.63 41.11 18.87
CA PRO A 327 -13.59 42.19 18.71
C PRO A 327 -13.22 43.37 19.62
N SER A 328 -12.53 44.37 19.09
CA SER A 328 -12.32 45.65 19.76
C SER A 328 -13.53 46.58 19.60
N SER A 329 -14.67 46.22 20.18
CA SER A 329 -15.73 47.18 20.51
C SER A 329 -16.81 46.53 21.37
N VAL A 330 -16.83 46.86 22.67
CA VAL A 330 -18.02 47.23 23.48
C VAL A 330 -17.59 47.38 24.96
N GLY A 331 -17.56 48.63 25.44
CA GLY A 331 -17.96 49.01 26.80
C GLY A 331 -16.91 49.06 27.92
N GLY A 332 -16.46 50.27 28.28
CA GLY A 332 -15.94 50.59 29.62
C GLY A 332 -14.88 51.69 29.68
N GLU A 333 -15.30 52.94 29.93
CA GLU A 333 -14.47 54.11 30.30
C GLU A 333 -13.53 53.78 31.48
N SER A 334 -12.27 54.24 31.55
CA SER A 334 -11.89 55.55 32.10
C SER A 334 -10.36 55.76 32.08
N SER A 335 -9.96 57.01 31.85
CA SER A 335 -8.78 57.75 32.39
C SER A 335 -7.33 57.36 32.01
N ALA A 336 -6.75 58.30 31.25
CA ALA A 336 -5.53 59.08 31.56
C ALA A 336 -4.13 58.52 31.21
N GLY A 337 -3.37 59.36 30.48
CA GLY A 337 -1.90 59.39 30.55
C GLY A 337 -1.20 59.56 29.20
N ALA A 338 -1.04 60.81 28.75
CA ALA A 338 -0.10 61.17 27.70
C ALA A 338 1.36 60.96 28.18
N VAL A 339 2.27 60.61 27.27
CA VAL A 339 3.68 61.07 27.14
C VAL A 339 4.29 60.36 25.91
N GLY A 340 4.94 61.13 25.03
CA GLY A 340 5.52 60.66 23.78
C GLY A 340 6.92 60.05 23.92
N ASP A 341 7.38 59.40 22.85
CA ASP A 341 8.80 59.37 22.47
C ASP A 341 8.96 58.94 21.01
N ASP A 342 9.81 59.67 20.30
CA ASP A 342 10.05 59.59 18.86
C ASP A 342 11.25 58.65 18.62
N GLY A 343 10.95 57.37 18.35
CA GLY A 343 11.94 56.29 18.32
C GLY A 343 11.99 55.53 17.00
N LYS A 344 12.82 56.01 16.08
CA LYS A 344 13.24 55.40 14.80
C LYS A 344 13.47 53.87 14.89
N LYS A 345 12.46 53.03 14.58
CA LYS A 345 12.62 51.56 14.55
C LYS A 345 13.07 51.08 13.16
N LYS A 346 14.37 50.84 13.06
CA LYS A 346 15.04 50.08 11.99
C LYS A 346 14.34 48.72 11.84
N GLY A 347 13.79 48.44 10.66
CA GLY A 347 13.09 47.18 10.37
C GLY A 347 13.98 45.97 10.62
N ARG A 348 13.59 45.11 11.57
CA ARG A 348 14.16 43.77 11.75
C ARG A 348 13.78 42.95 10.51
N LYS A 349 14.79 42.59 9.71
CA LYS A 349 14.65 41.57 8.66
C LYS A 349 14.21 40.27 9.35
N GLY A 350 13.02 39.78 9.02
CA GLY A 350 12.45 38.57 9.61
C GLY A 350 13.28 37.33 9.29
N LEU A 351 13.38 36.42 10.25
CA LEU A 351 13.97 35.08 10.10
C LEU A 351 13.38 34.30 8.92
N PHE A 352 12.16 34.64 8.51
CA PHE A 352 11.47 34.14 7.33
C PHE A 352 12.27 34.28 6.03
N LYS A 353 12.94 35.43 5.83
CA LYS A 353 13.72 35.64 4.60
C LYS A 353 14.96 34.75 4.56
N GLY A 354 15.62 34.55 5.72
CA GLY A 354 16.75 33.63 5.83
C GLY A 354 16.37 32.16 5.63
N GLY A 355 15.17 31.75 6.08
CA GLY A 355 14.67 30.39 5.90
C GLY A 355 14.27 30.07 4.47
N ILE A 356 13.59 30.99 3.78
CA ILE A 356 13.17 30.80 2.39
C ILE A 356 14.38 30.81 1.45
N ASP A 357 15.31 31.74 1.65
CA ASP A 357 16.53 31.83 0.82
C ASP A 357 17.36 30.54 0.98
N GLY A 358 17.46 29.96 2.19
CA GLY A 358 18.13 28.69 2.43
C GLY A 358 17.44 27.46 1.82
N ILE A 359 16.11 27.44 1.77
CA ILE A 359 15.35 26.36 1.11
C ILE A 359 15.52 26.44 -0.42
N TRP A 360 15.50 27.63 -1.00
CA TRP A 360 15.73 27.80 -2.44
C TRP A 360 17.15 27.43 -2.85
N GLU A 361 18.16 27.79 -2.05
CA GLU A 361 19.54 27.36 -2.26
C GLU A 361 19.68 25.83 -2.19
N TRP A 362 19.10 25.19 -1.17
CA TRP A 362 19.12 23.72 -1.05
C TRP A 362 18.42 23.03 -2.23
N VAL A 363 17.28 23.54 -2.69
CA VAL A 363 16.56 23.00 -3.87
C VAL A 363 17.38 23.16 -5.15
N LEU A 364 18.06 24.31 -5.33
CA LEU A 364 18.93 24.54 -6.48
C LEU A 364 20.17 23.65 -6.46
N GLU A 365 20.79 23.47 -5.29
CA GLU A 365 21.97 22.63 -5.11
C GLU A 365 21.63 21.14 -5.33
N THR A 366 20.49 20.69 -4.80
CA THR A 366 19.99 19.33 -5.02
C THR A 366 19.55 19.11 -6.48
N GLY A 367 18.98 20.13 -7.13
CA GLY A 367 18.63 20.09 -8.55
C GLY A 367 19.84 20.00 -9.48
N GLN A 368 20.94 20.67 -9.12
CA GLN A 368 22.21 20.56 -9.84
C GLN A 368 22.88 19.19 -9.62
N ALA A 369 22.82 18.64 -8.40
CA ALA A 369 23.33 17.30 -8.10
C ALA A 369 22.55 16.18 -8.82
N MET A 370 21.27 16.40 -9.12
CA MET A 370 20.43 15.48 -9.90
C MET A 370 20.53 15.69 -11.43
N GLY A 371 21.44 16.55 -11.92
CA GLY A 371 21.70 16.72 -13.35
C GLY A 371 20.64 17.51 -14.12
N ILE A 372 19.77 18.26 -13.43
CA ILE A 372 18.80 19.15 -14.07
C ILE A 372 19.54 20.42 -14.49
N SER A 373 20.15 20.38 -15.67
CA SER A 373 20.86 21.50 -16.31
C SER A 373 19.91 22.66 -16.62
N SER A 374 20.11 23.81 -15.97
CA SER A 374 19.53 25.09 -16.39
C SER A 374 20.45 25.72 -17.44
N GLY A 375 20.02 25.68 -18.70
CA GLY A 375 20.68 26.34 -19.82
C GLY A 375 20.82 27.86 -19.64
N GLY A 376 22.07 28.32 -19.66
CA GLY A 376 22.57 29.52 -20.34
C GLY A 376 21.82 30.86 -20.23
N ARG A 377 22.45 31.81 -19.53
CA ARG A 377 22.55 33.21 -20.01
C ARG A 377 23.88 33.81 -19.60
N ARG A 378 24.89 33.71 -20.48
CA ARG A 378 26.07 34.59 -20.43
C ARG A 378 25.62 35.98 -20.88
N ARG A 379 25.67 36.96 -19.97
CA ARG A 379 25.63 38.38 -20.31
C ARG A 379 27.02 38.74 -20.83
N SER A 380 27.13 39.09 -22.11
CA SER A 380 28.32 39.74 -22.65
C SER A 380 28.34 41.19 -22.20
N THR A 381 29.41 41.57 -21.52
CA THR A 381 29.82 42.95 -21.34
C THR A 381 30.28 43.52 -22.68
N PHE A 382 29.59 44.56 -23.15
CA PHE A 382 30.17 45.73 -23.80
C PHE A 382 29.32 46.94 -23.40
#